data_AF-W7WC51-F1
#
_entry.id   AF-W7WC51-F1
#
_cell.length_a   1.000
_cell.length_b   1.000
_cell.length_c   1.000
_cell.angle_alpha   90.00
_cell.angle_beta   90.00
_cell.angle_gamma   90.00
#
_symmetry.space_group_name_H-M   'P 1'
#
loop_
_entity.id
_entity.type
_entity.pdbx_description
1 polymer ?
#
loop_
_entity_poly.entity_id
_entity_poly.type
_entity_poly.pdbx_seq_one_letter_code
_entity_poly.pdbx_strand_id
1 'polypeptide(L)' 'MSGMFHLGVRILMNDIATTLRYRVERMPIMKRRKRYRVVARREPAAFRLADGTLVMHSTLYAQLLKQTAGAQPDRAEGA' A
#
# COMPACT_ATOMS: atom_id res chain seq x y z
N MET A 1 -3.17 -7.21 18.31
CA MET A 1 -3.43 -7.32 16.85
C MET A 1 -4.77 -8.03 16.68
N SER A 2 -5.80 -7.35 16.17
CA SER A 2 -7.06 -7.98 15.78
C SER A 2 -6.95 -8.49 14.34
N GLY A 3 -7.32 -9.76 14.09
CA GLY A 3 -7.44 -10.29 12.74
C GLY A 3 -8.87 -10.25 12.25
N MET A 4 -9.10 -9.84 11.00
CA MET A 4 -10.42 -9.76 10.39
C MET A 4 -10.41 -10.46 9.02
N PHE A 5 -11.53 -11.05 8.63
CA PHE A 5 -11.73 -11.63 7.30
C PHE A 5 -12.40 -10.60 6.39
N HIS A 6 -11.86 -10.42 5.17
CA HIS A 6 -12.44 -9.55 4.15
C HIS A 6 -12.42 -10.25 2.79
N LEU A 7 -13.60 -10.42 2.17
CA LEU A 7 -13.76 -11.11 0.86
C LEU A 7 -13.07 -12.50 0.81
N GLY A 8 -13.17 -13.28 1.88
CA GLY A 8 -12.55 -14.62 1.98
C GLY A 8 -11.04 -14.63 2.28
N VAL A 9 -10.39 -13.46 2.41
CA VAL A 9 -8.97 -13.33 2.74
C VAL A 9 -8.81 -12.92 4.21
N ARG A 10 -7.91 -13.59 4.93
CA ARG A 10 -7.54 -13.20 6.30
C ARG A 10 -6.56 -12.04 6.23
N ILE A 11 -6.95 -10.89 6.78
CA ILE A 11 -6.12 -9.67 6.82
C ILE A 11 -5.77 -9.33 8.26
N LEU A 12 -4.47 -9.15 8.52
CA LEU A 12 -3.93 -8.62 9.76
C LEU A 12 -3.48 -7.17 9.54
N MET A 13 -4.05 -6.25 10.32
CA MET A 13 -3.62 -4.86 10.30
C MET A 13 -2.39 -4.68 11.20
N ASN A 14 -1.32 -4.10 10.66
CA ASN A 14 -0.10 -3.81 11.42
C ASN A 14 0.60 -2.55 10.88
N ASP A 15 0.73 -1.52 11.71
CA ASP A 15 1.39 -0.25 11.34
C ASP A 15 2.91 -0.38 11.12
N ILE A 16 3.50 -1.50 11.56
CA ILE A 16 4.90 -1.81 11.28
C ILE A 16 5.08 -2.31 9.84
N ALA A 17 3.99 -2.69 9.15
CA ALA A 17 4.03 -3.17 7.78
C ALA A 17 4.39 -2.05 6.79
N THR A 18 5.67 -1.77 6.71
CA THR A 18 6.25 -0.73 5.85
C THR A 18 7.37 -1.33 5.02
N THR A 19 7.60 -0.76 3.84
CA THR A 19 8.70 -1.11 2.96
C THR A 19 9.60 0.09 2.75
N LEU A 20 10.90 -0.16 2.59
CA LEU A 20 11.85 0.87 2.20
C LEU A 20 11.84 0.99 0.67
N ARG A 21 11.56 2.18 0.16
CA ARG A 21 11.69 2.50 -1.27
C ARG A 21 12.74 3.56 -1.48
N TYR A 22 13.51 3.40 -2.55
CA TYR A 22 14.51 4.38 -2.97
C TYR A 22 13.94 5.21 -4.11
N ARG A 23 13.92 6.53 -3.94
CA ARG A 23 13.51 7.47 -4.97
C ARG A 23 14.70 8.34 -5.36
N VAL A 24 14.92 8.48 -6.66
CA VAL A 24 15.88 9.46 -7.17
C VAL A 24 15.18 10.81 -7.25
N GLU A 25 15.64 11.77 -6.45
CA GLU A 25 15.10 13.13 -6.42
C GLU A 25 16.11 14.11 -7.00
N ARG A 26 15.61 15.06 -7.79
CA ARG A 26 16.42 16.12 -8.38
C ARG A 26 16.55 17.25 -7.35
N MET A 27 17.79 17.59 -6.97
CA MET A 27 18.02 18.70 -6.05
C MET A 27 17.80 20.03 -6.78
N PRO A 28 16.98 20.95 -6.23
CA PRO A 28 16.87 22.29 -6.75
C PRO A 28 18.11 23.07 -6.31
N ILE A 29 19.06 23.29 -7.22
CA ILE A 29 20.15 24.23 -7.00
C ILE A 29 20.04 25.34 -8.06
N MET A 30 19.93 26.59 -7.59
CA MET A 30 20.18 27.78 -8.40
C MET A 30 21.67 27.80 -8.75
N LYS A 31 22.03 27.23 -9.91
CA LYS A 31 23.22 27.51 -10.77
C LYS A 31 23.79 26.22 -11.41
N ARG A 32 23.54 26.11 -12.72
CA ARG A 32 24.22 25.35 -13.79
C ARG A 32 24.46 23.82 -13.72
N ARG A 33 24.34 23.09 -12.61
CA ARG A 33 24.51 21.61 -12.63
C ARG A 33 23.30 20.85 -12.06
N LYS A 34 22.75 19.90 -12.84
CA LYS A 34 21.75 18.94 -12.34
C LYS A 34 22.44 17.97 -11.38
N ARG A 35 21.99 17.91 -10.13
CA ARG A 35 22.41 16.92 -9.14
C ARG A 35 21.22 16.04 -8.76
N TYR A 36 21.46 14.75 -8.63
CA TYR A 36 20.48 13.75 -8.25
C TYR A 36 20.89 13.16 -6.90
N ARG A 37 19.92 12.94 -6.00
CA ARG A 37 20.13 12.25 -4.73
C ARG A 37 19.20 11.05 -4.65
N VAL A 38 19.73 9.94 -4.15
CA VAL A 38 18.93 8.79 -3.76
C VAL A 38 18.39 9.06 -2.35
N VAL A 39 17.07 9.10 -2.22
CA VAL A 39 16.36 9.30 -0.96
C VAL A 39 15.64 8.00 -0.61
N ALA A 40 15.90 7.48 0.58
CA ALA A 40 15.17 6.35 1.12
C ALA A 40 13.89 6.86 1.81
N ARG A 41 12.73 6.33 1.43
CA ARG A 41 11.42 6.64 2.01
C ARG A 41 10.79 5.35 2.53
N ARG A 42 10.28 5.38 3.77
CA ARG A 42 9.43 4.30 4.28
C ARG A 42 8.01 4.52 3.79
N GLU A 43 7.47 3.54 3.09
CA GLU A 43 6.11 3.57 2.56
C GLU A 43 5.27 2.45 3.19
N PRO A 44 3.96 2.68 3.43
CA PRO A 44 3.02 1.63 3.81
C PRO A 44 3.09 0.44 2.85
N ALA A 45 3.07 -0.79 3.39
CA ALA A 45 3.19 -2.01 2.61
C ALA A 45 2.17 -3.08 3.03
N ALA A 46 2.04 -4.08 2.15
CA ALA A 46 1.34 -5.32 2.45
C ALA A 46 2.24 -6.50 2.07
N PHE A 47 2.25 -7.55 2.89
CA PHE A 47 3.00 -8.77 2.62
C PHE A 47 2.20 -10.00 3.04
N ARG A 48 2.43 -11.11 2.35
CA ARG A 48 1.73 -12.37 2.60
C ARG A 48 2.60 -13.30 3.43
N LEU A 49 2.05 -13.82 4.51
CA LEU A 49 2.66 -14.86 5.33
C LEU A 49 2.51 -16.23 4.65
N ALA A 50 3.31 -17.22 5.07
CA ALA A 50 3.30 -18.56 4.48
C ALA A 50 1.96 -19.30 4.63
N ASP A 51 1.20 -18.97 5.67
CA ASP A 51 -0.14 -19.51 5.95
C ASP A 51 -1.25 -18.87 5.08
N GLY A 52 -0.90 -17.97 4.16
CA GLY A 52 -1.84 -17.25 3.31
C GLY A 52 -2.43 -15.98 3.92
N THR A 53 -2.08 -15.65 5.18
CA THR A 53 -2.55 -14.43 5.83
C THR A 53 -1.88 -13.19 5.21
N LEU A 54 -2.67 -12.17 4.87
CA LEU A 54 -2.17 -10.89 4.38
C LEU A 54 -1.96 -9.93 5.54
N VAL A 55 -0.71 -9.50 5.78
CA VAL A 55 -0.41 -8.44 6.73
C VAL A 55 -0.34 -7.12 5.97
N MET A 56 -1.11 -6.12 6.39
CA MET A 56 -1.24 -4.86 5.67
C MET A 56 -1.16 -3.67 6.64
N HIS A 57 -0.52 -2.60 6.19
CA HIS A 57 -0.50 -1.33 6.90
C HIS A 57 -1.92 -0.76 7.04
N SER A 58 -2.24 -0.12 8.17
CA SER A 58 -3.57 0.46 8.43
C SER A 58 -4.05 1.41 7.34
N THR A 59 -3.16 2.25 6.81
CA THR A 59 -3.48 3.19 5.72
C THR A 59 -3.90 2.49 4.43
N LEU A 60 -3.26 1.37 4.08
CA LEU A 60 -3.63 0.57 2.91
C LEU A 60 -4.93 -0.20 3.16
N TYR A 61 -5.16 -0.67 4.38
CA TYR A 61 -6.44 -1.28 4.77
C TYR A 61 -7.60 -0.29 4.66
N ALA A 62 -7.42 0.95 5.13
CA ALA A 62 -8.42 2.00 4.99
C ALA A 62 -8.71 2.35 3.52
N GLN A 63 -7.70 2.32 2.65
CA GLN A 63 -7.89 2.50 1.20
C GLN A 63 -8.65 1.33 0.57
N LEU A 64 -8.31 0.10 0.95
CA LEU A 64 -9.03 -1.10 0.51
C LEU A 64 -10.52 -0.99 0.89
N LEU A 65 -10.82 -0.65 2.14
CA LEU A 65 -12.20 -0.49 2.60
C LEU A 65 -12.97 0.56 1.80
N LYS A 66 -12.33 1.69 1.45
CA LYS A 66 -12.95 2.72 0.60
C LYS A 66 -13.22 2.22 -0.82
N GLN A 67 -12.28 1.47 -1.40
CA GLN A 67 -12.46 0.89 -2.73
C GLN A 67 -13.57 -0.16 -2.75
N THR A 68 -13.66 -1.00 -1.73
CA THR A 68 -14.71 -2.03 -1.63
C THR A 68 -16.07 -1.43 -1.28
N ALA A 69 -16.11 -0.33 -0.52
CA ALA A 69 -17.34 0.40 -0.25
C ALA A 69 -17.86 1.17 -1.48
N GLY A 70 -16.96 1.61 -2.36
CA GLY A 70 -17.30 2.23 -3.65
C GLY A 70 -17.49 1.23 -4.80
N ALA A 71 -17.15 -0.05 -4.61
CA ALA A 71 -17.38 -1.12 -5.58
C ALA A 71 -18.84 -1.61 -5.48
N GLN A 72 -19.76 -0.79 -5.98
CA GLN A 72 -21.11 -1.21 -6.28
C GLN A 72 -21.07 -2.17 -7.48
N PRO A 73 -21.87 -3.27 -7.50
CA PRO A 73 -21.68 -4.36 -8.43
C PRO A 73 -22.28 -4.05 -9.81
N ASP A 74 -21.64 -3.21 -10.61
CA ASP A 74 -21.98 -3.04 -12.04
C ASP A 74 -21.30 -4.11 -12.89
N ARG A 75 -21.52 -5.40 -12.57
CA ARG A 75 -21.38 -6.56 -13.49
C ARG A 75 -22.27 -7.71 -13.03
N ALA A 76 -23.56 -7.44 -12.89
CA ALA A 76 -24.57 -8.44 -13.17
C ALA A 76 -25.21 -8.07 -14.52
N GLU A 77 -25.23 -9.04 -15.44
CA GLU A 77 -26.03 -9.09 -16.67
C GLU A 77 -25.61 -8.20 -17.85
N GLY A 78 -25.29 -8.85 -18.98
CA GLY A 78 -25.13 -8.16 -20.25
C GLY A 78 -24.49 -8.98 -21.36
N ALA A 79 -25.32 -9.85 -21.97
CA ALA A 79 -25.19 -10.51 -23.29
C ALA A 79 -24.25 -11.73 -23.43
#